data_AF-A0A1M7V138-F1
#
_entry.id   AF-A0A1M7V138-F1
#
_cell.length_a   1.000
_cell.length_b   1.000
_cell.length_c   1.000
_cell.angle_alpha   90.00
_cell.angle_beta   90.00
_cell.angle_gamma   90.00
#
_symmetry.space_group_name_H-M   'P 1'
#
loop_
_entity.id
_entity.type
_entity.pdbx_description
1 polymer ?
#
loop_
_entity_poly.entity_id
_entity_poly.type
_entity_poly.pdbx_seq_one_letter_code
_entity_poly.pdbx_strand_id
1 'polypeptide(L)'
;MVLDLTVALAVGGDCLADISQVRAAPEVFGSVASDPTVSRCIDTLAADVPAALAAIAAARATALARAWALAGAQAPDHGTDAGTPLVIDVDATVVTAHSEKQGAAPTFKRGFGFHPLWAFVDHGAEGTGEPLGFLLRAGNAGSEHRGRPQGDHPRRAGPAARRAPTGQERAGPHRRRRWHPMS
;
A
#
# COMPACT_ATOMS: atom_id res chain seq x y z
N MET A 1 -4.39 -19.97 -5.21
CA MET A 1 -3.40 -19.34 -6.12
C MET A 1 -2.95 -17.96 -5.63
N VAL A 2 -3.72 -16.87 -5.85
CA VAL A 2 -3.34 -15.52 -5.33
C VAL A 2 -3.40 -15.46 -3.81
N LEU A 3 -4.36 -16.18 -3.20
CA LEU A 3 -4.42 -16.37 -1.75
C LEU A 3 -3.15 -17.05 -1.23
N ASP A 4 -2.73 -18.14 -1.87
CA ASP A 4 -1.55 -18.90 -1.49
C ASP A 4 -0.27 -18.04 -1.51
N LEU A 5 -0.13 -17.17 -2.52
CA LEU A 5 0.95 -16.18 -2.57
C LEU A 5 0.81 -15.13 -1.46
N THR A 6 -0.41 -14.69 -1.17
CA THR A 6 -0.68 -13.75 -0.08
C THR A 6 -0.28 -14.35 1.28
N VAL A 7 -0.58 -15.64 1.49
CA VAL A 7 -0.17 -16.39 2.69
C VAL A 7 1.34 -16.53 2.76
N ALA A 8 2.00 -16.87 1.64
CA ALA A 8 3.46 -16.95 1.57
C ALA A 8 4.14 -15.62 1.98
N LEU A 9 3.65 -14.49 1.47
CA LEU A 9 4.13 -13.16 1.86
C LEU A 9 3.86 -12.86 3.34
N ALA A 10 2.66 -13.21 3.84
CA ALA A 10 2.27 -12.96 5.23
C ALA A 10 3.14 -13.72 6.25
N VAL A 11 3.64 -14.92 5.88
CA VAL A 11 4.57 -15.69 6.72
C VAL A 11 6.04 -15.30 6.52
N GLY A 12 6.32 -14.30 5.68
CA GLY A 12 7.66 -13.73 5.50
C GLY A 12 8.39 -14.12 4.22
N GLY A 13 7.71 -14.73 3.25
CA GLY A 13 8.28 -14.93 1.91
C GLY A 13 8.55 -13.59 1.21
N ASP A 14 9.61 -13.54 0.43
CA ASP A 14 10.03 -12.36 -0.33
C ASP A 14 10.06 -12.58 -1.85
N CYS A 15 9.89 -13.83 -2.29
CA CYS A 15 9.83 -14.20 -3.69
C CYS A 15 8.72 -15.22 -4.00
N LEU A 16 8.39 -15.40 -5.29
CA LEU A 16 7.34 -16.34 -5.71
C LEU A 16 7.66 -17.79 -5.35
N ALA A 17 8.94 -18.15 -5.24
CA ALA A 17 9.38 -19.52 -4.92
C ALA A 17 9.15 -19.88 -3.44
N ASP A 18 8.99 -18.90 -2.55
CA ASP A 18 8.76 -19.15 -1.12
C ASP A 18 7.39 -19.76 -0.84
N ILE A 19 6.50 -19.78 -1.83
CA ILE A 19 5.26 -20.57 -1.76
C ILE A 19 5.54 -22.07 -1.50
N SER A 20 6.74 -22.56 -1.85
CA SER A 20 7.19 -23.91 -1.51
C SER A 20 7.20 -24.19 0.00
N GLN A 21 7.49 -23.16 0.82
CA GLN A 21 7.48 -23.27 2.29
C GLN A 21 6.06 -23.47 2.82
N VAL A 22 5.08 -22.74 2.26
CA VAL A 22 3.65 -22.93 2.60
C VAL A 22 3.17 -24.30 2.15
N ARG A 23 3.59 -24.75 0.96
CA ARG A 23 3.24 -26.07 0.43
C ARG A 23 3.82 -27.22 1.27
N ALA A 24 4.91 -27.01 1.99
CA ALA A 24 5.55 -28.02 2.83
C ALA A 24 4.73 -28.38 4.08
N ALA A 25 3.72 -27.59 4.44
CA ALA A 25 2.83 -27.84 5.58
C ALA A 25 1.35 -27.99 5.14
N PRO A 26 1.01 -29.03 4.35
CA PRO A 26 -0.35 -29.24 3.83
C PRO A 26 -1.39 -29.47 4.93
N GLU A 27 -0.98 -29.91 6.12
CA GLU A 27 -1.84 -30.05 7.29
C GLU A 27 -2.36 -28.71 7.84
N VAL A 28 -1.64 -27.61 7.58
CA VAL A 28 -2.05 -26.24 7.97
C VAL A 28 -2.71 -25.51 6.79
N PHE A 29 -2.12 -25.61 5.60
CA PHE A 29 -2.48 -24.76 4.46
C PHE A 29 -3.29 -25.47 3.37
N GLY A 30 -3.47 -26.79 3.47
CA GLY A 30 -4.17 -27.59 2.48
C GLY A 30 -3.44 -27.65 1.14
N SER A 31 -4.19 -27.66 0.04
CA SER A 31 -3.64 -27.68 -1.30
C SER A 31 -3.13 -26.30 -1.71
N VAL A 32 -1.82 -26.21 -1.98
CA VAL A 32 -1.12 -24.96 -2.33
C VAL A 32 -0.63 -25.02 -3.78
N ALA A 33 -0.80 -23.92 -4.53
CA ALA A 33 -0.35 -23.78 -5.91
C ALA A 33 1.10 -24.21 -6.11
N SER A 34 1.40 -24.85 -7.25
CA SER A 34 2.77 -25.09 -7.71
C SER A 34 3.41 -23.83 -8.29
N ASP A 35 4.75 -23.74 -8.29
CA ASP A 35 5.50 -22.58 -8.80
C ASP A 35 5.14 -22.25 -10.27
N PRO A 36 5.04 -23.22 -11.19
CA PRO A 36 4.61 -22.93 -12.57
C PRO A 36 3.17 -22.40 -12.64
N THR A 37 2.30 -22.79 -11.71
CA THR A 37 0.91 -22.30 -11.67
C THR A 37 0.86 -20.86 -11.16
N VAL A 38 1.68 -20.52 -10.17
CA VAL A 38 1.87 -19.14 -9.72
C VAL A 38 2.41 -18.28 -10.85
N SER A 39 3.47 -18.72 -11.54
CA SER A 39 4.06 -17.98 -12.67
C SER A 39 3.01 -17.66 -13.74
N ARG A 40 2.26 -18.67 -14.20
CA ARG A 40 1.19 -18.46 -15.20
C ARG A 40 0.08 -17.55 -14.70
N CYS A 41 -0.25 -17.61 -13.40
CA CYS A 41 -1.23 -16.71 -12.80
C CYS A 41 -0.74 -15.27 -12.85
N ILE A 42 0.53 -15.01 -12.52
CA ILE A 42 1.14 -13.68 -12.63
C ILE A 42 1.16 -13.20 -14.09
N ASP A 43 1.54 -14.07 -15.04
CA ASP A 43 1.52 -13.74 -16.48
C ASP A 43 0.11 -13.34 -16.95
N THR A 44 -0.90 -14.08 -16.48
CA THR A 44 -2.31 -13.78 -16.79
C THR A 44 -2.75 -12.43 -16.21
N LEU A 45 -2.37 -12.13 -14.97
CA LEU A 45 -2.66 -10.84 -14.34
C LEU A 45 -1.91 -9.69 -15.01
N ALA A 46 -0.69 -9.94 -15.49
CA ALA A 46 0.14 -8.96 -16.19
C ALA A 46 -0.39 -8.60 -17.58
N ALA A 47 -1.26 -9.42 -18.17
CA ALA A 47 -1.90 -9.13 -19.46
C ALA A 47 -2.80 -7.89 -19.41
N ASP A 48 -3.42 -7.60 -18.25
CA ASP A 48 -4.19 -6.38 -18.00
C ASP A 48 -3.96 -5.89 -16.56
N VAL A 49 -2.83 -5.19 -16.37
CA VAL A 49 -2.41 -4.68 -15.07
C VAL A 49 -3.47 -3.75 -14.44
N PRO A 50 -4.07 -2.77 -15.16
CA PRO A 50 -5.13 -1.93 -14.59
C PRO A 50 -6.32 -2.73 -14.06
N ALA A 51 -6.84 -3.70 -14.81
CA ALA A 51 -7.97 -4.52 -14.36
C ALA A 51 -7.58 -5.41 -13.17
N ALA A 52 -6.41 -6.04 -13.22
CA ALA A 52 -5.90 -6.86 -12.13
C ALA A 52 -5.76 -6.06 -10.82
N LEU A 53 -5.15 -4.88 -10.88
CA LEU A 53 -5.00 -4.00 -9.71
C LEU A 53 -6.36 -3.54 -9.16
N ALA A 54 -7.32 -3.23 -10.03
CA ALA A 54 -8.68 -2.87 -9.60
C ALA A 54 -9.38 -4.04 -8.88
N ALA A 55 -9.26 -5.26 -9.40
CA ALA A 55 -9.82 -6.46 -8.79
C ALA A 55 -9.18 -6.76 -7.42
N ILE A 56 -7.85 -6.66 -7.31
CA ILE A 56 -7.13 -6.83 -6.04
C ILE A 56 -7.55 -5.75 -5.03
N ALA A 57 -7.69 -4.50 -5.47
CA ALA A 57 -8.16 -3.42 -4.60
C ALA A 57 -9.59 -3.67 -4.08
N ALA A 58 -10.50 -4.16 -4.94
CA ALA A 58 -11.86 -4.50 -4.54
C ALA A 58 -11.91 -5.69 -3.56
N ALA A 59 -11.09 -6.73 -3.80
CA ALA A 59 -10.96 -7.86 -2.89
C ALA A 59 -10.44 -7.44 -1.51
N ARG A 60 -9.37 -6.61 -1.48
CA ARG A 60 -8.83 -6.06 -0.23
C ARG A 60 -9.86 -5.21 0.52
N ALA A 61 -10.57 -4.31 -0.18
CA ALA A 61 -11.61 -3.48 0.45
C ALA A 61 -12.72 -4.32 1.08
N THR A 62 -13.11 -5.43 0.43
CA THR A 62 -14.10 -6.37 0.98
C THR A 62 -13.58 -7.08 2.23
N ALA A 63 -12.32 -7.53 2.20
CA ALA A 63 -11.69 -8.17 3.35
C ALA A 63 -11.55 -7.21 4.54
N LEU A 64 -11.12 -5.97 4.31
CA LEU A 64 -11.00 -4.95 5.35
C LEU A 64 -12.35 -4.60 5.96
N ALA A 65 -13.38 -4.38 5.14
CA ALA A 65 -14.74 -4.12 5.65
C ALA A 65 -15.24 -5.26 6.55
N ARG A 66 -14.93 -6.52 6.21
CA ARG A 66 -15.26 -7.66 7.05
C ARG A 66 -14.45 -7.68 8.35
N ALA A 67 -13.15 -7.40 8.29
CA ALA A 67 -12.28 -7.35 9.45
C ALA A 67 -12.74 -6.27 10.44
N TRP A 68 -13.03 -5.06 9.96
CA TRP A 68 -13.51 -3.94 10.78
C TRP A 68 -14.88 -4.26 11.40
N ALA A 69 -15.80 -4.85 10.63
CA ALA A 69 -17.09 -5.28 11.17
C ALA A 69 -16.95 -6.31 12.30
N LEU A 70 -15.96 -7.20 12.22
CA LEU A 70 -15.67 -8.19 13.27
C LEU A 70 -14.94 -7.57 14.47
N ALA A 71 -14.11 -6.56 14.25
CA ALA A 71 -13.39 -5.85 15.31
C ALA A 71 -14.33 -4.98 16.18
N GLY A 72 -15.48 -4.55 15.65
CA GLY A 72 -16.50 -3.82 16.39
C GLY A 72 -15.94 -2.54 17.02
N ALA A 73 -15.95 -2.44 18.35
CA ALA A 73 -15.42 -1.26 19.06
C ALA A 73 -13.90 -1.09 18.93
N GLN A 74 -13.17 -2.10 18.44
CA GLN A 74 -11.73 -2.05 18.17
C GLN A 74 -11.42 -1.71 16.71
N ALA A 75 -12.44 -1.54 15.87
CA ALA A 75 -12.24 -1.13 14.48
C ALA A 75 -11.74 0.32 14.42
N PRO A 76 -10.89 0.66 13.44
CA PRO A 76 -10.35 2.01 13.34
C PRO A 76 -11.41 3.07 13.01
N ASP A 77 -12.48 2.68 12.33
CA ASP A 77 -13.60 3.55 11.99
C ASP A 77 -14.64 3.67 13.13
N HIS A 78 -14.44 2.97 14.25
CA HIS A 78 -15.34 3.03 15.38
C HIS A 78 -15.38 4.42 16.01
N GLY A 79 -16.59 4.97 16.15
CA GLY A 79 -16.79 6.30 16.75
C GLY A 79 -16.22 7.45 15.91
N THR A 80 -15.87 7.20 14.64
CA THR A 80 -15.37 8.27 13.77
C THR A 80 -16.49 9.20 13.33
N ASP A 81 -16.22 10.49 13.43
CA ASP A 81 -17.10 11.56 12.98
C ASP A 81 -16.29 12.77 12.50
N ALA A 82 -16.95 13.90 12.25
CA ALA A 82 -16.27 15.11 11.79
C ALA A 82 -15.33 15.74 12.85
N GLY A 83 -15.57 15.49 14.13
CA GLY A 83 -14.73 15.95 15.24
C GLY A 83 -13.60 14.97 15.60
N THR A 84 -13.80 13.69 15.30
CA THR A 84 -12.84 12.60 15.52
C THR A 84 -12.69 11.79 14.22
N PRO A 85 -12.02 12.36 13.19
CA PRO A 85 -11.92 11.71 11.90
C PRO A 85 -10.98 10.51 11.95
N LEU A 86 -11.20 9.54 11.05
CA LEU A 86 -10.22 8.51 10.73
C LEU A 86 -8.96 9.18 10.16
N VAL A 87 -7.81 8.96 10.80
CA VAL A 87 -6.53 9.52 10.34
C VAL A 87 -5.88 8.55 9.35
N ILE A 88 -5.50 9.07 8.19
CA ILE A 88 -4.76 8.32 7.17
C ILE A 88 -3.38 8.95 7.03
N ASP A 89 -2.35 8.20 7.36
CA ASP A 89 -0.97 8.60 7.11
C ASP A 89 -0.57 8.23 5.67
N VAL A 90 0.11 9.16 5.00
CA VAL A 90 0.58 8.99 3.63
C VAL A 90 2.08 9.21 3.61
N ASP A 91 2.83 8.13 3.44
CA ASP A 91 4.30 8.17 3.41
C ASP A 91 4.87 7.70 2.08
N ALA A 92 6.02 8.28 1.71
CA ALA A 92 6.77 7.87 0.54
C ALA A 92 8.05 7.16 0.97
N THR A 93 8.09 5.85 0.73
CA THR A 93 9.23 5.00 1.09
C THR A 93 10.13 4.80 -0.12
N VAL A 94 11.45 4.79 0.07
CA VAL A 94 12.40 4.41 -0.98
C VAL A 94 12.60 2.90 -0.94
N VAL A 95 12.37 2.23 -2.06
CA VAL A 95 12.67 0.80 -2.23
C VAL A 95 13.84 0.67 -3.19
N THR A 96 14.96 0.11 -2.73
CA THR A 96 16.18 -0.04 -3.52
C THR A 96 16.02 -1.10 -4.60
N ALA A 97 16.53 -0.84 -5.79
CA ALA A 97 16.64 -1.81 -6.87
C ALA A 97 18.10 -1.90 -7.33
N HIS A 98 18.56 -3.12 -7.59
CA HIS A 98 19.92 -3.39 -8.08
C HIS A 98 19.97 -3.64 -9.59
N SER A 99 18.90 -3.33 -10.32
CA SER A 99 18.76 -3.56 -11.76
C SER A 99 17.83 -2.50 -12.37
N GLU A 100 18.02 -2.22 -13.66
CA GLU A 100 17.26 -1.25 -14.46
C GLU A 100 15.87 -1.80 -14.85
N LYS A 101 15.08 -2.14 -13.83
CA LYS A 101 13.68 -2.53 -14.02
C LYS A 101 12.87 -1.32 -14.45
N GLN A 102 11.78 -1.53 -15.18
CA GLN A 102 10.87 -0.46 -15.60
C GLN A 102 10.42 0.37 -14.39
N GLY A 103 10.72 1.68 -14.40
CA GLY A 103 10.40 2.60 -13.31
C GLY A 103 11.46 2.71 -12.21
N ALA A 104 12.48 1.85 -12.17
CA ALA A 104 13.62 2.06 -11.29
C ALA A 104 14.44 3.25 -11.79
N ALA A 105 14.73 4.21 -10.91
CA ALA A 105 15.41 5.46 -11.26
C ALA A 105 16.26 5.97 -10.09
N PRO A 106 17.20 6.90 -10.35
CA PRO A 106 17.93 7.59 -9.28
C PRO A 106 16.96 8.25 -8.29
N THR A 107 17.23 8.12 -6.99
CA THR A 107 16.36 8.61 -5.92
C THR A 107 16.91 9.88 -5.28
N PHE A 108 16.05 10.67 -4.63
CA PHE A 108 16.47 11.86 -3.89
C PHE A 108 17.51 11.55 -2.80
N LYS A 109 17.42 10.37 -2.17
CA LYS A 109 18.40 9.87 -1.19
C LYS A 109 19.69 9.34 -1.83
N ARG A 110 19.96 9.70 -3.09
CA ARG A 110 21.15 9.33 -3.88
C ARG A 110 21.33 7.81 -4.03
N GLY A 111 20.23 7.07 -3.99
CA GLY A 111 20.19 5.63 -4.31
C GLY A 111 19.57 5.38 -5.69
N PHE A 112 19.22 4.13 -5.97
CA PHE A 112 18.53 3.72 -7.19
C PHE A 112 17.38 2.78 -6.84
N GLY A 113 16.21 2.99 -7.43
CA GLY A 113 15.05 2.13 -7.18
C GLY A 113 13.72 2.84 -7.39
N PHE A 114 12.77 2.58 -6.50
CA PHE A 114 11.39 3.06 -6.58
C PHE A 114 11.07 3.99 -5.40
N HIS A 115 10.01 4.78 -5.57
CA HIS A 115 9.52 5.68 -4.54
C HIS A 115 8.00 5.48 -4.31
N PRO A 116 7.56 4.26 -3.93
CA PRO A 116 6.15 3.99 -3.69
C PRO A 116 5.53 4.97 -2.68
N LEU A 117 4.28 5.36 -2.94
CA LEU A 117 3.45 6.10 -2.01
C LEU A 117 2.52 5.11 -1.30
N TRP A 118 2.51 5.14 0.02
CA TRP A 118 1.70 4.27 0.86
C TRP A 118 0.62 5.07 1.56
N ALA A 119 -0.52 4.43 1.83
CA ALA A 119 -1.58 4.97 2.68
C ALA A 119 -1.86 3.95 3.79
N PHE A 120 -1.78 4.42 5.03
CA PHE A 120 -2.05 3.63 6.23
C PHE A 120 -3.16 4.28 7.05
N VAL A 121 -4.04 3.49 7.63
CA VAL A 121 -4.84 3.95 8.76
C VAL A 121 -3.93 4.11 9.96
N ASP A 122 -3.97 5.28 10.60
CA ASP A 122 -3.33 5.52 11.88
C ASP A 122 -4.30 5.12 13.00
N HIS A 123 -3.95 4.08 13.75
CA HIS A 123 -4.74 3.58 14.89
C HIS A 123 -4.41 4.32 16.20
N GLY A 124 -3.71 5.45 16.14
CA GLY A 124 -3.28 6.21 17.30
C GLY A 124 -2.08 5.57 18.01
N ALA A 125 -1.71 6.11 19.17
CA ALA A 125 -0.44 5.79 19.84
C ALA A 125 -0.27 4.32 20.24
N GLU A 126 -1.38 3.60 20.49
CA GLU A 126 -1.38 2.21 20.94
C GLU A 126 -1.58 1.21 19.77
N GLY A 127 -1.81 1.70 18.56
CA GLY A 127 -2.13 0.87 17.39
C GLY A 127 -1.03 0.88 16.34
N THR A 128 -0.92 -0.22 15.60
CA THR A 128 -0.05 -0.30 14.42
C THR A 128 -0.81 0.15 13.17
N GLY A 129 -0.12 0.78 12.22
CA GLY A 129 -0.77 1.27 11.02
C GLY A 129 -1.29 0.14 10.12
N GLU A 130 -2.54 0.25 9.65
CA GLU A 130 -3.14 -0.73 8.74
C GLU A 130 -3.02 -0.26 7.28
N PRO A 131 -2.38 -1.02 6.37
CA PRO A 131 -2.18 -0.59 4.99
C PRO A 131 -3.49 -0.59 4.18
N LEU A 132 -3.91 0.58 3.71
CA LEU A 132 -5.08 0.76 2.84
C LEU A 132 -4.75 0.56 1.37
N GLY A 133 -3.55 0.95 0.95
CA GLY A 133 -3.11 0.82 -0.43
C GLY A 133 -1.74 1.42 -0.68
N PHE A 134 -1.24 1.14 -1.88
CA PHE A 134 0.06 1.62 -2.35
C PHE A 134 -0.04 2.03 -3.81
N LEU A 135 0.78 3.00 -4.20
CA LEU A 135 1.00 3.41 -5.57
C LEU A 135 2.49 3.28 -5.86
N LEU A 136 2.87 2.34 -6.72
CA LEU A 136 4.23 2.22 -7.19
C LEU A 136 4.58 3.43 -8.07
N ARG A 137 5.66 4.14 -7.72
CA ARG A 137 6.16 5.27 -8.49
C ARG A 137 7.64 5.10 -8.76
N ALA A 138 8.10 5.77 -9.82
CA ALA A 138 9.51 5.77 -10.17
C ALA A 138 10.38 6.38 -9.05
N GLY A 139 11.65 5.96 -8.97
CA GLY A 139 12.57 6.42 -7.92
C GLY A 139 12.81 7.93 -7.87
N ASN A 140 12.67 8.61 -9.00
CA ASN A 140 12.80 10.05 -9.14
C ASN A 140 11.46 10.80 -8.96
N ALA A 141 10.38 10.12 -8.55
CA ALA A 141 9.11 10.78 -8.26
C ALA A 141 9.29 11.71 -7.05
N GLY A 142 9.12 13.01 -7.25
CA GLY A 142 9.24 14.02 -6.20
C GLY A 142 8.23 13.81 -5.05
N SER A 143 8.57 14.38 -3.89
CA SER A 143 7.67 14.52 -2.74
C SER A 143 6.51 15.49 -2.99
N GLU A 144 6.59 16.29 -4.06
CA GLU A 144 5.61 17.32 -4.41
C GLU A 144 5.63 17.58 -5.94
N HIS A 145 4.45 17.80 -6.52
CA HIS A 145 4.28 18.23 -7.91
C HIS A 145 4.83 19.64 -8.10
N ARG A 146 6.08 19.76 -8.58
CA ARG A 146 6.58 21.03 -9.10
C ARG A 146 6.20 21.15 -10.58
N GLY A 147 5.13 21.90 -10.89
CA GLY A 147 4.93 22.47 -12.23
C GLY A 147 3.72 22.04 -13.07
N ARG A 148 2.63 21.51 -12.50
CA ARG A 148 1.33 21.47 -13.23
C ARG A 148 0.30 22.40 -12.58
N PRO A 149 -0.53 23.12 -13.36
CA PRO A 149 -1.53 24.03 -12.81
C PRO A 149 -2.47 23.30 -11.85
N GLN A 150 -2.82 23.98 -10.76
CA GLN A 150 -3.78 23.56 -9.74
C GLN A 150 -5.15 23.33 -10.36
N GLY A 151 -5.41 22.11 -10.83
CA GLY A 151 -6.71 21.73 -11.39
C GLY A 151 -7.08 20.25 -11.22
N ASP A 152 -6.16 19.36 -10.81
CA ASP A 152 -6.38 17.91 -10.92
C ASP A 152 -6.01 17.08 -9.65
N HIS A 153 -6.18 17.64 -8.46
CA HIS A 153 -6.10 16.89 -7.18
C HIS A 153 -7.47 16.95 -6.53
N PRO A 154 -8.39 16.01 -6.87
CA PRO A 154 -8.33 14.63 -6.36
C PRO A 154 -8.92 13.60 -7.34
N ARG A 155 -8.10 12.84 -8.09
CA ARG A 155 -8.64 11.74 -8.95
C ARG A 155 -7.87 10.42 -8.90
N ARG A 156 -6.87 10.26 -8.03
CA ARG A 156 -6.07 9.02 -7.96
C ARG A 156 -5.93 8.40 -6.58
N ALA A 157 -6.80 8.77 -5.64
CA ALA A 157 -7.25 7.78 -4.67
C ALA A 157 -8.26 6.88 -5.41
N GLY A 158 -7.84 5.65 -5.74
CA GLY A 158 -8.77 4.60 -6.18
C GLY A 158 -9.86 4.33 -5.11
N PRO A 159 -10.85 3.47 -5.37
CA PRO A 159 -12.19 3.46 -4.75
C PRO A 159 -12.27 3.30 -3.22
N ALA A 160 -11.15 3.15 -2.51
CA ALA A 160 -11.08 3.21 -1.05
C ALA A 160 -11.62 4.55 -0.48
N ALA A 161 -11.34 5.68 -1.15
CA ALA A 161 -11.87 6.98 -0.73
C ALA A 161 -13.36 7.19 -1.07
N ARG A 162 -13.95 6.36 -1.94
CA ARG A 162 -15.38 6.49 -2.34
C ARG A 162 -16.34 5.79 -1.38
N ARG A 163 -15.83 5.14 -0.33
CA ARG A 163 -16.65 4.45 0.69
C ARG A 163 -16.46 4.99 2.11
N ALA A 164 -15.65 6.03 2.30
CA ALA A 164 -15.62 6.77 3.55
C ALA A 164 -16.77 7.80 3.56
N PRO A 165 -17.55 7.94 4.65
CA PRO A 165 -18.48 9.04 4.80
C PRO A 165 -17.69 10.35 4.83
N THR A 166 -17.90 11.19 3.80
CA THR A 166 -17.43 12.58 3.64
C THR A 166 -16.39 13.08 4.66
N GLY A 167 -15.12 12.70 4.45
CA GLY A 167 -13.97 13.27 5.16
C GLY A 167 -13.32 14.38 4.33
N GLN A 168 -13.21 15.57 4.90
CA GLN A 168 -12.68 16.75 4.23
C GLN A 168 -11.14 16.82 4.35
N GLU A 169 -10.47 16.96 3.21
CA GLU A 169 -9.00 17.06 3.11
C GLU A 169 -8.52 18.39 3.75
N ARG A 170 -7.64 18.30 4.77
CA ARG A 170 -6.96 19.48 5.33
C ARG A 170 -5.45 19.28 5.30
N ALA A 171 -4.76 20.14 4.55
CA ALA A 171 -3.32 20.32 4.65
C ALA A 171 -2.97 20.94 6.01
N GLY A 172 -2.28 20.19 6.87
CA GLY A 172 -1.80 20.65 8.18
C GLY A 172 -0.53 21.53 8.07
N PRO A 173 -0.32 22.47 9.01
CA PRO A 173 0.66 23.54 8.85
C PRO A 173 2.09 23.12 9.25
N HIS A 174 3.04 23.69 8.50
CA HIS A 174 4.49 23.65 8.70
C HIS A 174 4.97 23.62 10.17
N ARG A 175 5.66 22.54 10.57
CA ARG A 175 6.59 22.59 11.71
C ARG A 175 7.83 23.40 11.31
N ARG A 176 7.89 24.66 11.79
CA ARG A 176 9.12 25.47 11.79
C ARG A 176 10.19 24.77 12.63
N ARG A 177 11.20 24.18 12.00
CA ARG A 177 12.49 23.89 12.67
C ARG A 177 13.40 25.09 12.45
N ARG A 178 13.66 25.82 13.54
CA ARG A 178 14.64 26.90 13.64
C ARG A 178 16.04 26.27 13.48
N TRP A 179 16.71 26.55 12.36
CA TRP A 179 18.13 26.23 12.16
C TRP A 179 18.97 27.33 12.82
N HIS A 180 19.88 26.95 13.73
CA HIS A 180 21.00 27.78 14.13
C HIS A 180 22.23 27.34 13.31
N PRO A 181 22.95 28.25 12.63
CA PRO A 181 24.21 27.92 12.00
C PRO A 181 25.31 27.81 13.07
N MET A 182 26.08 26.73 13.05
CA MET A 182 27.39 26.68 13.69
C MET A 182 28.42 27.25 12.71
N SER A 183 29.24 28.16 13.23
CA SER A 183 30.38 28.82 12.58
C SER A 183 31.45 27.86 12.10
#